data_AF-A0A2N9N8V8-F1
#
_entry.id   AF-A0A2N9N8V8-F1
#
_cell.length_a   1.000
_cell.length_b   1.000
_cell.length_c   1.000
_cell.angle_alpha   90.00
_cell.angle_beta   90.00
_cell.angle_gamma   90.00
#
_symmetry.space_group_name_H-M   'P 1'
#
loop_
_entity.id
_entity.type
_entity.pdbx_description
1 polymer ?
#
loop_
_entity_poly.entity_id
_entity_poly.type
_entity_poly.pdbx_seq_one_letter_code
_entity_poly.pdbx_strand_id
1 'polypeptide(L)'
;MAGFLRPLPVVALLVFVSLFTAQSANAQEPSGAQPSAQASQPTSAEPAKIEDKQAAPEQKSIGGQLAEETREATGAEEEEHADLKHAAPIRWLARKTGLSVHGAHLLLISINFAIIVVIVFWAVRKFVPGVLRNRSAAIQRALEEARAASQDASRRLADIENRLRQLDVEIGRMQATAEKEGDAEEVRIQQAAEEDMRKVVVAAEQEIAAAAKQARRELTTHTADLALALARQQINVDSNTDQVLVRTFAAKLAVPASRKDDDGGKDGR
;
A
#
# COMPACT_ATOMS: atom_id res chain seq x y z
N MET A 1 -17.01 -32.87 -61.91
CA MET A 1 -18.35 -33.10 -61.32
C MET A 1 -18.18 -34.13 -60.21
N ALA A 2 -18.29 -33.72 -58.95
CA ALA A 2 -19.47 -33.97 -58.10
C ALA A 2 -19.66 -35.49 -57.81
N GLY A 3 -19.73 -35.98 -56.57
CA GLY A 3 -19.90 -35.31 -55.30
C GLY A 3 -19.69 -36.25 -54.11
N PHE A 4 -19.71 -35.60 -52.95
CA PHE A 4 -19.71 -36.10 -51.58
C PHE A 4 -20.54 -37.37 -51.33
N LEU A 5 -20.05 -38.25 -50.45
CA LEU A 5 -20.84 -38.87 -49.38
C LEU A 5 -19.93 -39.25 -48.20
N ARG A 6 -20.44 -39.03 -46.98
CA ARG A 6 -19.74 -38.71 -45.71
C ARG A 6 -19.30 -39.95 -44.88
N PRO A 7 -18.27 -39.86 -44.01
CA PRO A 7 -18.05 -40.79 -42.90
C PRO A 7 -18.73 -40.29 -41.61
N LEU A 8 -20.02 -40.60 -41.43
CA LEU A 8 -20.81 -40.33 -40.21
C LEU A 8 -21.07 -41.69 -39.53
N PRO A 9 -20.17 -42.16 -38.64
CA PRO A 9 -20.52 -42.12 -37.21
C PRO A 9 -19.33 -41.95 -36.23
N VAL A 10 -18.08 -41.91 -36.69
CA VAL A 10 -16.89 -41.87 -35.79
C VAL A 10 -16.57 -40.45 -35.30
N VAL A 11 -16.95 -39.43 -36.06
CA VAL A 11 -16.70 -38.01 -35.70
C VAL A 11 -17.71 -37.51 -34.66
N ALA A 12 -18.93 -38.08 -34.60
CA ALA A 12 -19.97 -37.64 -33.67
C ALA A 12 -19.64 -37.93 -32.19
N LEU A 13 -18.88 -39.00 -31.91
CA LEU A 13 -18.51 -39.38 -30.54
C LEU A 13 -17.30 -38.59 -30.01
N LEU A 14 -16.48 -38.00 -30.89
CA LEU A 14 -15.35 -37.13 -30.53
C LEU A 14 -15.75 -35.65 -30.31
N VAL A 15 -16.87 -35.22 -30.88
CA VAL A 15 -17.41 -33.86 -30.68
C VAL A 15 -18.19 -33.76 -29.36
N PHE A 16 -18.84 -34.84 -28.90
CA PHE A 16 -19.63 -34.79 -27.67
C PHE A 16 -18.77 -34.82 -26.39
N VAL A 17 -17.56 -35.40 -26.43
CA VAL A 17 -16.63 -35.42 -25.29
C VAL A 17 -15.79 -34.14 -25.19
N SER A 18 -15.60 -33.41 -26.29
CA SER A 18 -14.86 -32.14 -26.29
C SER A 18 -15.71 -30.92 -25.91
N LEU A 19 -17.04 -30.98 -26.07
CA LEU A 19 -17.95 -29.88 -25.69
C LEU A 19 -18.24 -29.79 -24.19
N PHE A 20 -17.96 -30.82 -23.39
CA PHE A 20 -18.24 -30.79 -21.94
C PHE A 20 -17.06 -30.30 -21.09
N THR A 21 -15.87 -30.09 -21.67
CA THR A 21 -14.67 -29.63 -20.92
C THR A 21 -14.43 -28.11 -20.97
N ALA A 22 -15.30 -27.32 -21.61
CA ALA A 22 -15.05 -25.89 -21.85
C ALA A 22 -15.85 -24.92 -20.96
N GLN A 23 -16.76 -25.37 -20.09
CA GLN A 23 -17.66 -24.46 -19.35
C GLN A 23 -17.31 -24.25 -17.87
N SER A 24 -16.05 -24.42 -17.47
CA SER A 24 -15.63 -24.12 -16.10
C SER A 24 -14.19 -23.60 -16.04
N ALA A 25 -13.96 -22.46 -16.69
CA ALA A 25 -12.80 -21.61 -16.41
C ALA A 25 -13.34 -20.29 -15.83
N ASN A 26 -13.23 -20.19 -14.51
CA ASN A 26 -13.45 -18.98 -13.71
C ASN A 26 -12.73 -17.78 -14.33
N ALA A 27 -13.51 -16.75 -14.71
CA ALA A 27 -13.04 -15.39 -14.73
C ALA A 27 -13.27 -14.83 -13.31
N GLN A 28 -12.18 -14.73 -12.55
CA GLN A 28 -12.14 -14.00 -11.28
C GLN A 28 -11.30 -12.74 -11.53
N GLU A 29 -11.93 -11.58 -11.45
CA GLU A 29 -11.27 -10.28 -11.27
C GLU A 29 -12.12 -9.37 -10.34
N PRO A 30 -11.51 -8.34 -9.74
CA PRO A 30 -11.55 -8.16 -8.29
C PRO A 30 -12.60 -7.17 -7.77
N SER A 31 -12.80 -7.27 -6.45
CA SER A 31 -13.58 -6.40 -5.57
C SER A 31 -13.26 -4.92 -5.73
N GLY A 32 -14.27 -4.13 -6.11
CA GLY A 32 -14.31 -2.68 -6.02
C GLY A 32 -15.65 -2.24 -5.43
N ALA A 33 -15.58 -1.50 -4.32
CA ALA A 33 -16.70 -1.11 -3.49
C ALA A 33 -17.66 -0.11 -4.17
N GLN A 34 -18.97 -0.23 -3.87
CA GLN A 34 -19.91 0.90 -3.86
C GLN A 34 -21.11 0.61 -2.91
N PRO A 35 -21.50 1.57 -2.05
CA PRO A 35 -22.70 1.50 -1.21
C PRO A 35 -23.88 2.29 -1.82
N SER A 36 -25.05 2.18 -1.14
CA SER A 36 -26.34 2.91 -1.31
C SER A 36 -27.28 2.41 -2.43
N ALA A 37 -28.45 1.83 -2.16
CA ALA A 37 -29.67 2.24 -1.41
C ALA A 37 -30.70 2.95 -2.30
N GLN A 38 -31.79 2.25 -2.66
CA GLN A 38 -33.24 2.63 -2.64
C GLN A 38 -34.03 1.50 -3.33
N ALA A 39 -34.83 0.68 -2.63
CA ALA A 39 -36.23 0.87 -2.23
C ALA A 39 -37.17 1.33 -3.37
N SER A 40 -38.35 0.79 -3.65
CA SER A 40 -39.15 -0.40 -3.29
C SER A 40 -40.42 -0.28 -4.16
N GLN A 41 -40.96 -1.37 -4.71
CA GLN A 41 -42.39 -1.69 -4.62
C GLN A 41 -42.68 -3.15 -5.03
N PRO A 42 -43.62 -3.84 -4.37
CA PRO A 42 -43.69 -5.30 -4.34
C PRO A 42 -44.80 -5.87 -5.24
N THR A 43 -44.55 -7.06 -5.80
CA THR A 43 -45.57 -7.89 -6.45
C THR A 43 -46.13 -8.87 -5.43
N SER A 44 -47.45 -8.83 -5.26
CA SER A 44 -48.26 -9.70 -4.40
C SER A 44 -48.28 -11.16 -4.86
N ALA A 45 -48.40 -12.08 -3.89
CA ALA A 45 -48.78 -13.48 -4.05
C ALA A 45 -50.20 -13.68 -3.46
N GLU A 46 -51.15 -14.26 -4.21
CA GLU A 46 -51.76 -15.61 -3.97
C GLU A 46 -53.22 -15.45 -3.46
N PRO A 47 -54.18 -16.43 -3.49
CA PRO A 47 -54.39 -17.71 -4.22
C PRO A 47 -55.75 -17.79 -5.00
N ALA A 48 -56.03 -18.98 -5.55
CA ALA A 48 -57.22 -19.42 -6.29
C ALA A 48 -58.53 -19.63 -5.48
N LYS A 49 -59.71 -19.39 -6.10
CA LYS A 49 -60.77 -20.40 -6.42
C LYS A 49 -62.13 -19.78 -6.90
N ILE A 50 -62.58 -20.30 -8.05
CA ILE A 50 -63.96 -20.70 -8.48
C ILE A 50 -65.09 -19.67 -8.46
N GLU A 51 -65.62 -19.30 -9.64
CA GLU A 51 -67.03 -19.48 -10.01
C GLU A 51 -67.27 -19.21 -11.52
N ASP A 52 -68.49 -19.52 -11.96
CA ASP A 52 -68.87 -20.25 -13.18
C ASP A 52 -69.53 -19.36 -14.27
N LYS A 53 -69.63 -19.90 -15.52
CA LYS A 53 -70.38 -19.40 -16.71
C LYS A 53 -69.84 -18.13 -17.41
N GLN A 54 -69.68 -18.03 -18.74
CA GLN A 54 -70.59 -18.42 -19.82
C GLN A 54 -69.91 -18.27 -21.21
N ALA A 55 -70.31 -19.15 -22.15
CA ALA A 55 -70.31 -19.03 -23.62
C ALA A 55 -69.00 -19.24 -24.45
N ALA A 56 -69.10 -20.22 -25.36
CA ALA A 56 -68.21 -20.73 -26.42
C ALA A 56 -67.81 -19.67 -27.49
N PRO A 57 -66.91 -19.94 -28.50
CA PRO A 57 -66.46 -21.25 -28.99
C PRO A 57 -64.96 -21.42 -29.37
N GLU A 58 -64.58 -22.70 -29.53
CA GLU A 58 -63.59 -23.27 -30.48
C GLU A 58 -62.14 -22.74 -30.44
N GLN A 59 -61.25 -23.45 -29.74
CA GLN A 59 -59.87 -23.68 -30.20
C GLN A 59 -59.25 -24.89 -29.48
N LYS A 60 -58.86 -25.91 -30.27
CA LYS A 60 -58.17 -27.14 -29.84
C LYS A 60 -56.90 -26.74 -29.07
N SER A 61 -56.89 -26.97 -27.74
CA SER A 61 -55.77 -26.56 -26.90
C SER A 61 -54.49 -27.34 -27.26
N ILE A 62 -53.36 -26.63 -27.29
CA ILE A 62 -52.02 -27.12 -27.66
C ILE A 62 -51.60 -28.34 -26.80
N GLY A 63 -52.07 -28.44 -25.55
CA GLY A 63 -51.81 -29.59 -24.68
C GLY A 63 -52.48 -30.90 -25.14
N GLY A 64 -53.62 -30.81 -25.82
CA GLY A 64 -54.28 -31.97 -26.42
C GLY A 64 -53.56 -32.47 -27.67
N GLN A 65 -52.94 -31.56 -28.45
CA GLN A 65 -52.14 -31.91 -29.62
C GLN A 65 -50.80 -32.54 -29.22
N LEU A 66 -50.14 -32.04 -28.17
CA LEU A 66 -48.89 -32.66 -27.67
C LEU A 66 -49.12 -34.06 -27.09
N ALA A 67 -50.23 -34.31 -26.41
CA ALA A 67 -50.55 -35.63 -25.86
C ALA A 67 -50.93 -36.64 -26.96
N GLU A 68 -51.57 -36.16 -28.04
CA GLU A 68 -51.91 -36.95 -29.23
C GLU A 68 -50.64 -37.26 -30.05
N GLU A 69 -49.77 -36.27 -30.29
CA GLU A 69 -48.48 -36.44 -30.98
C GLU A 69 -47.48 -37.29 -30.17
N THR A 70 -47.44 -37.19 -28.83
CA THR A 70 -46.58 -38.05 -28.01
C THR A 70 -47.06 -39.49 -28.05
N ARG A 71 -48.38 -39.72 -28.13
CA ARG A 71 -48.97 -41.07 -28.22
C ARG A 71 -48.81 -41.67 -29.62
N GLU A 72 -48.90 -40.87 -30.67
CA GLU A 72 -48.55 -41.27 -32.05
C GLU A 72 -47.05 -41.55 -32.21
N ALA A 73 -46.16 -40.72 -31.65
CA ALA A 73 -44.71 -40.95 -31.71
C ALA A 73 -44.28 -42.20 -30.91
N THR A 74 -44.89 -42.47 -29.75
CA THR A 74 -44.60 -43.71 -29.00
C THR A 74 -45.17 -44.98 -29.66
N GLY A 75 -46.20 -44.86 -30.51
CA GLY A 75 -46.83 -46.02 -31.18
C GLY A 75 -46.28 -46.29 -32.59
N ALA A 76 -45.88 -45.24 -33.33
CA ALA A 76 -45.35 -45.36 -34.69
C ALA A 76 -43.91 -45.89 -34.74
N GLU A 77 -43.12 -45.67 -33.68
CA GLU A 77 -41.75 -46.17 -33.61
C GLU A 77 -41.69 -47.71 -33.37
N GLU A 78 -42.69 -48.32 -32.73
CA GLU A 78 -42.73 -49.78 -32.54
C GLU A 78 -43.02 -50.55 -33.84
N GLU A 79 -43.79 -49.99 -34.77
CA GLU A 79 -44.14 -50.63 -36.05
C GLU A 79 -43.06 -50.46 -37.13
N GLU A 80 -42.37 -49.32 -37.21
CA GLU A 80 -41.29 -49.11 -38.19
C GLU A 80 -40.01 -49.89 -37.83
N HIS A 81 -39.72 -50.06 -36.53
CA HIS A 81 -38.64 -50.93 -36.05
C HIS A 81 -38.98 -52.44 -36.12
N ALA A 82 -40.22 -52.82 -36.43
CA ALA A 82 -40.57 -54.22 -36.71
C ALA A 82 -40.02 -54.69 -38.06
N ASP A 83 -39.88 -53.80 -39.04
CA ASP A 83 -39.43 -54.15 -40.40
C ASP A 83 -37.89 -54.24 -40.52
N LEU A 84 -37.17 -53.57 -39.62
CA LEU A 84 -35.72 -53.76 -39.44
C LEU A 84 -35.36 -55.19 -38.97
N LYS A 85 -36.32 -55.94 -38.42
CA LYS A 85 -36.15 -57.35 -38.02
C LYS A 85 -36.06 -58.29 -39.24
N HIS A 86 -36.32 -57.80 -40.46
CA HIS A 86 -36.32 -58.59 -41.69
C HIS A 86 -35.33 -58.13 -42.77
N ALA A 87 -34.33 -57.33 -42.43
CA ALA A 87 -33.28 -56.91 -43.36
C ALA A 87 -32.61 -58.13 -44.05
N ALA A 88 -32.33 -58.01 -45.35
CA ALA A 88 -31.71 -59.03 -46.21
C ALA A 88 -30.50 -59.80 -45.60
N PRO A 89 -29.60 -59.18 -44.82
CA PRO A 89 -28.53 -59.94 -44.14
C PRO A 89 -29.03 -60.91 -43.06
N ILE A 90 -30.13 -60.59 -42.37
CA ILE A 90 -30.72 -61.42 -41.30
C ILE A 90 -31.41 -62.66 -41.89
N ARG A 91 -32.09 -62.51 -43.03
CA ARG A 91 -32.69 -63.64 -43.78
C ARG A 91 -31.65 -64.56 -44.42
N TRP A 92 -30.54 -64.01 -44.92
CA TRP A 92 -29.44 -64.81 -45.47
C TRP A 92 -28.76 -65.66 -44.40
N LEU A 93 -28.56 -65.11 -43.20
CA LEU A 93 -27.97 -65.83 -42.08
C LEU A 93 -28.92 -66.92 -41.55
N ALA A 94 -30.22 -66.65 -41.44
CA ALA A 94 -31.24 -67.61 -41.00
C ALA A 94 -31.35 -68.85 -41.91
N ARG A 95 -31.20 -68.69 -43.24
CA ARG A 95 -31.22 -69.82 -44.19
C ARG A 95 -30.03 -70.77 -44.04
N LYS A 96 -28.89 -70.28 -43.54
CA LYS A 96 -27.66 -71.06 -43.49
C LYS A 96 -27.43 -71.74 -42.13
N THR A 97 -28.11 -71.27 -41.07
CA THR A 97 -27.85 -71.74 -39.69
C THR A 97 -29.03 -72.47 -39.05
N GLY A 98 -30.25 -72.45 -39.60
CA GLY A 98 -31.37 -73.24 -39.08
C GLY A 98 -31.81 -72.90 -37.65
N LEU A 99 -31.42 -71.72 -37.13
CA LEU A 99 -31.85 -71.21 -35.82
C LEU A 99 -32.88 -70.07 -35.96
N SER A 100 -33.78 -69.99 -34.98
CA SER A 100 -34.93 -69.07 -34.95
C SER A 100 -34.54 -67.59 -35.07
N VAL A 101 -35.41 -66.82 -35.75
CA VAL A 101 -35.25 -65.38 -36.04
C VAL A 101 -34.98 -64.54 -34.78
N HIS A 102 -35.50 -64.96 -33.62
CA HIS A 102 -35.28 -64.31 -32.32
C HIS A 102 -33.85 -64.53 -31.77
N GLY A 103 -33.27 -65.71 -31.95
CA GLY A 103 -31.91 -66.03 -31.50
C GLY A 103 -30.84 -65.30 -32.30
N ALA A 104 -31.02 -65.17 -33.62
CA ALA A 104 -30.08 -64.45 -34.48
C ALA A 104 -29.99 -62.96 -34.14
N HIS A 105 -31.12 -62.33 -33.79
CA HIS A 105 -31.16 -60.92 -33.38
C HIS A 105 -30.44 -60.67 -32.05
N LEU A 106 -30.70 -61.51 -31.04
CA LEU A 106 -30.02 -61.43 -29.76
C LEU A 106 -28.51 -61.69 -29.90
N LEU A 107 -28.11 -62.61 -30.77
CA LEU A 107 -26.70 -62.91 -31.05
C LEU A 107 -26.01 -61.69 -31.70
N LEU A 108 -26.64 -61.05 -32.70
CA LEU A 108 -26.09 -59.86 -33.35
C LEU A 108 -25.94 -58.67 -32.38
N ILE A 109 -26.94 -58.43 -31.51
CA ILE A 109 -26.86 -57.39 -30.47
C ILE A 109 -25.74 -57.73 -29.48
N SER A 110 -25.65 -58.98 -29.03
CA SER A 110 -24.62 -59.42 -28.09
C SER A 110 -23.21 -59.27 -28.69
N ILE A 111 -23.05 -59.59 -29.97
CA ILE A 111 -21.80 -59.39 -30.71
C ILE A 111 -21.46 -57.90 -30.83
N ASN A 112 -22.43 -57.05 -31.18
CA ASN A 112 -22.22 -55.61 -31.29
C ASN A 112 -21.81 -55.01 -29.93
N PHE A 113 -22.53 -55.38 -28.87
CA PHE A 113 -22.21 -54.98 -27.50
C PHE A 113 -20.82 -55.46 -27.09
N ALA A 114 -20.47 -56.72 -27.36
CA ALA A 114 -19.14 -57.26 -27.08
C ALA A 114 -18.04 -56.48 -27.81
N ILE A 115 -18.26 -56.11 -29.07
CA ILE A 115 -17.31 -55.29 -29.85
C ILE A 115 -17.14 -53.91 -29.19
N ILE A 116 -18.23 -53.23 -28.80
CA ILE A 116 -18.17 -51.93 -28.13
C ILE A 116 -17.43 -52.04 -26.79
N VAL A 117 -17.76 -53.04 -25.97
CA VAL A 117 -17.11 -53.26 -24.67
C VAL A 117 -15.61 -53.51 -24.85
N VAL A 118 -15.21 -54.30 -25.84
CA VAL A 118 -13.79 -54.54 -26.13
C VAL A 118 -13.08 -53.25 -26.53
N ILE A 119 -13.70 -52.42 -27.39
CA ILE A 119 -13.13 -51.13 -27.81
C ILE A 119 -13.01 -50.17 -26.62
N VAL A 120 -14.06 -50.06 -25.80
CA VAL A 120 -14.07 -49.19 -24.61
C VAL A 120 -13.03 -49.69 -23.59
N PHE A 121 -12.97 -50.99 -23.33
CA PHE A 121 -11.98 -51.57 -22.42
C PHE A 121 -10.54 -51.31 -22.91
N TRP A 122 -10.30 -51.47 -24.21
CA TRP A 122 -9.00 -51.18 -24.81
C TRP A 122 -8.65 -49.68 -24.70
N ALA A 123 -9.60 -48.79 -24.97
CA ALA A 123 -9.40 -47.34 -24.82
C ALA A 123 -9.13 -46.94 -23.36
N VAL A 124 -9.94 -47.42 -22.41
CA VAL A 124 -9.77 -47.16 -20.98
C VAL A 124 -8.39 -47.63 -20.51
N ARG A 125 -8.01 -48.86 -20.86
CA ARG A 125 -6.70 -49.43 -20.51
C ARG A 125 -5.53 -48.66 -21.14
N LYS A 126 -5.73 -48.04 -22.30
CA LYS A 126 -4.70 -47.26 -22.99
C LYS A 126 -4.58 -45.81 -22.46
N PHE A 127 -5.69 -45.12 -22.20
CA PHE A 127 -5.70 -43.67 -21.92
C PHE A 127 -5.74 -43.30 -20.42
N VAL A 128 -6.53 -44.01 -19.61
CA VAL A 128 -6.73 -43.67 -18.18
C VAL A 128 -5.43 -43.66 -17.35
N PRO A 129 -4.55 -44.68 -17.42
CA PRO A 129 -3.34 -44.68 -16.60
C PRO A 129 -2.39 -43.50 -16.93
N GLY A 130 -2.39 -43.03 -18.18
CA GLY A 130 -1.62 -41.85 -18.59
C GLY A 130 -2.14 -40.56 -17.95
N VAL A 131 -3.47 -40.37 -17.96
CA VAL A 131 -4.11 -39.18 -17.35
C VAL A 131 -3.96 -39.16 -15.83
N LEU A 132 -4.17 -40.31 -15.17
CA LEU A 132 -4.01 -40.40 -13.72
C LEU A 132 -2.56 -40.13 -13.31
N ARG A 133 -1.58 -40.70 -14.04
CA ARG A 133 -0.16 -40.46 -13.75
C ARG A 133 0.22 -38.99 -13.94
N ASN A 134 -0.30 -38.32 -14.98
CA ASN A 134 -0.07 -36.89 -15.19
C ASN A 134 -0.69 -36.04 -14.08
N ARG A 135 -1.92 -36.37 -13.64
CA ARG A 135 -2.57 -35.69 -12.51
C ARG A 135 -1.80 -35.89 -11.21
N SER A 136 -1.36 -37.11 -10.91
CA SER A 136 -0.54 -37.39 -9.72
C SER A 136 0.78 -36.62 -9.76
N ALA A 137 1.46 -36.56 -10.91
CA ALA A 137 2.69 -35.79 -11.08
C ALA A 137 2.45 -34.27 -10.90
N ALA A 138 1.35 -33.74 -11.43
CA ALA A 138 0.97 -32.34 -11.25
C ALA A 138 0.68 -32.02 -9.77
N ILE A 139 -0.04 -32.90 -9.06
CA ILE A 139 -0.33 -32.73 -7.63
C ILE A 139 0.96 -32.80 -6.80
N GLN A 140 1.86 -33.73 -7.10
CA GLN A 140 3.16 -33.83 -6.42
C GLN A 140 3.98 -32.55 -6.61
N ARG A 141 4.06 -32.04 -7.85
CA ARG A 141 4.73 -30.76 -8.13
C ARG A 141 4.08 -29.59 -7.39
N ALA A 142 2.76 -29.49 -7.40
CA ALA A 142 2.04 -28.42 -6.69
C ALA A 142 2.27 -28.49 -5.17
N LEU A 143 2.35 -29.70 -4.59
CA LEU A 143 2.66 -29.88 -3.17
C LEU A 143 4.12 -29.53 -2.85
N GLU A 144 5.06 -29.89 -3.72
CA GLU A 144 6.47 -29.52 -3.58
C GLU A 144 6.66 -28.00 -3.68
N GLU A 145 6.01 -27.37 -4.64
CA GLU A 145 6.04 -25.91 -4.82
C GLU A 145 5.38 -25.19 -3.65
N ALA A 146 4.22 -25.65 -3.17
CA ALA A 146 3.57 -25.10 -1.99
C ALA A 146 4.45 -25.24 -0.74
N ARG A 147 5.15 -26.36 -0.57
CA ARG A 147 6.12 -26.56 0.53
C ARG A 147 7.32 -25.63 0.39
N ALA A 148 7.87 -25.48 -0.81
CA ALA A 148 8.99 -24.59 -1.08
C ALA A 148 8.59 -23.12 -0.81
N ALA A 149 7.42 -22.69 -1.28
CA ALA A 149 6.87 -21.37 -1.01
C ALA A 149 6.65 -21.12 0.48
N SER A 150 6.11 -22.12 1.21
CA SER A 150 5.91 -22.03 2.67
C SER A 150 7.24 -21.93 3.43
N GLN A 151 8.26 -22.68 2.99
CA GLN A 151 9.60 -22.60 3.57
C GLN A 151 10.26 -21.26 3.29
N ASP A 152 10.15 -20.72 2.08
CA ASP A 152 10.68 -19.39 1.73
C ASP A 152 9.99 -18.29 2.54
N ALA A 153 8.66 -18.34 2.65
CA ALA A 153 7.90 -17.42 3.49
C ALA A 153 8.34 -17.49 4.97
N SER A 154 8.53 -18.70 5.51
CA SER A 154 9.00 -18.90 6.89
C SER A 154 10.41 -18.36 7.10
N ARG A 155 11.31 -18.53 6.12
CA ARG A 155 12.68 -17.98 6.16
C ARG A 155 12.66 -16.45 6.14
N ARG A 156 11.84 -15.85 5.27
CA ARG A 156 11.67 -14.38 5.21
C ARG A 156 11.11 -13.82 6.51
N LEU A 157 10.13 -14.50 7.10
CA LEU A 157 9.58 -14.11 8.39
C LEU A 157 10.66 -14.12 9.48
N ALA A 158 11.45 -15.19 9.57
CA ALA A 158 12.55 -15.28 10.53
C ALA A 158 13.63 -14.20 10.32
N ASP A 159 13.96 -13.85 9.06
CA ASP A 159 14.88 -12.74 8.77
C ASP A 159 14.30 -11.40 9.22
N ILE A 160 13.02 -11.13 8.94
CA ILE A 160 12.33 -9.91 9.37
C ILE A 160 12.28 -9.83 10.90
N GLU A 161 11.93 -10.91 11.59
CA GLU A 161 11.92 -10.97 13.06
C GLU A 161 13.31 -10.72 13.65
N ASN A 162 14.37 -11.26 13.04
CA ASN A 162 15.74 -10.99 13.44
C ASN A 162 16.11 -9.52 13.25
N ARG A 163 15.75 -8.92 12.10
CA ARG A 163 16.00 -7.50 11.83
C ARG A 163 15.24 -6.60 12.79
N LEU A 164 13.98 -6.92 13.11
CA LEU A 164 13.19 -6.18 14.09
C LEU A 164 13.85 -6.22 15.48
N ARG A 165 14.27 -7.42 15.94
CA ARG A 165 15.00 -7.54 17.21
C ARG A 165 16.31 -6.75 17.21
N GLN A 166 17.04 -6.74 16.10
CA GLN A 166 18.25 -5.94 15.98
C GLN A 166 17.97 -4.44 16.03
N LEU A 167 16.90 -3.98 15.35
CA LEU A 167 16.46 -2.59 15.39
C LEU A 167 16.05 -2.17 16.81
N ASP A 168 15.33 -3.02 17.56
CA ASP A 168 14.96 -2.72 18.95
C ASP A 168 16.20 -2.50 19.84
N VAL A 169 17.22 -3.33 19.66
CA VAL A 169 18.52 -3.18 20.36
C VAL A 169 19.22 -1.89 19.94
N GLU A 170 19.21 -1.57 18.64
CA GLU A 170 19.85 -0.35 18.13
C GLU A 170 19.13 0.91 18.61
N ILE A 171 17.79 0.90 18.64
CA ILE A 171 16.96 1.98 19.20
C ILE A 171 17.29 2.17 20.69
N GLY A 172 17.34 1.08 21.47
CA GLY A 172 17.73 1.16 22.88
C GLY A 172 19.13 1.75 23.07
N ARG A 173 20.09 1.37 22.21
CA ARG A 173 21.45 1.94 22.23
C ARG A 173 21.44 3.43 21.85
N MET A 174 20.67 3.82 20.84
CA MET A 174 20.54 5.21 20.42
C MET A 174 19.92 6.06 21.54
N GLN A 175 18.87 5.56 22.19
CA GLN A 175 18.23 6.25 23.32
C GLN A 175 19.20 6.44 24.49
N ALA A 176 19.90 5.38 24.91
CA ALA A 176 20.88 5.46 25.98
C ALA A 176 22.06 6.40 25.64
N THR A 177 22.45 6.45 24.36
CA THR A 177 23.50 7.38 23.90
C THR A 177 22.99 8.81 23.92
N ALA A 178 21.78 9.06 23.42
CA ALA A 178 21.16 10.38 23.39
C ALA A 178 20.90 10.93 24.80
N GLU A 179 20.48 10.10 25.75
CA GLU A 179 20.33 10.49 27.16
C GLU A 179 21.70 10.90 27.75
N LYS A 180 22.73 10.08 27.55
CA LYS A 180 24.08 10.39 28.04
C LYS A 180 24.69 11.65 27.41
N GLU A 181 24.49 11.83 26.11
CA GLU A 181 24.94 13.03 25.38
C GLU A 181 24.14 14.26 25.81
N GLY A 182 22.83 14.10 26.04
CA GLY A 182 21.95 15.14 26.58
C GLY A 182 22.41 15.64 27.95
N ASP A 183 22.65 14.73 28.89
CA ASP A 183 23.13 15.07 30.24
C ASP A 183 24.50 15.78 30.19
N ALA A 184 25.41 15.30 29.33
CA ALA A 184 26.73 15.91 29.17
C ALA A 184 26.65 17.32 28.55
N GLU A 185 25.76 17.51 27.58
CA GLU A 185 25.54 18.80 26.93
C GLU A 185 24.83 19.80 27.86
N GLU A 186 23.89 19.35 28.69
CA GLU A 186 23.24 20.18 29.71
C GLU A 186 24.28 20.77 30.68
N VAL A 187 25.19 19.92 31.19
CA VAL A 187 26.29 20.37 32.06
C VAL A 187 27.20 21.37 31.34
N ARG A 188 27.53 21.11 30.07
CA ARG A 188 28.39 22.01 29.27
C ARG A 188 27.73 23.37 29.04
N ILE A 189 26.44 23.39 28.70
CA ILE A 189 25.67 24.61 28.50
C ILE A 189 25.57 25.39 29.81
N GLN A 190 25.31 24.71 30.93
CA GLN A 190 25.23 25.36 32.24
C GLN A 190 26.56 26.02 32.61
N GLN A 191 27.69 25.32 32.43
CA GLN A 191 29.02 25.89 32.67
C GLN A 191 29.31 27.09 31.77
N ALA A 192 29.03 26.98 30.48
CA ALA A 192 29.21 28.08 29.53
C ALA A 192 28.32 29.29 29.89
N ALA A 193 27.07 29.05 30.29
CA ALA A 193 26.15 30.09 30.73
C ALA A 193 26.65 30.79 32.00
N GLU A 194 27.19 30.06 32.98
CA GLU A 194 27.79 30.64 34.18
C GLU A 194 29.01 31.52 33.86
N GLU A 195 29.88 31.06 32.96
CA GLU A 195 31.02 31.85 32.50
C GLU A 195 30.58 33.12 31.78
N ASP A 196 29.59 33.02 30.92
CA ASP A 196 29.08 34.16 30.16
C ASP A 196 28.36 35.16 31.07
N MET A 197 27.59 34.69 32.06
CA MET A 197 27.04 35.57 33.09
C MET A 197 28.14 36.35 33.82
N ARG A 198 29.24 35.68 34.20
CA ARG A 198 30.37 36.36 34.86
C ARG A 198 31.01 37.40 33.95
N LYS A 199 31.21 37.09 32.66
CA LYS A 199 31.76 38.04 31.68
C LYS A 199 30.85 39.25 31.50
N VAL A 200 29.53 39.03 31.41
CA VAL A 200 28.53 40.11 31.29
C VAL A 200 28.56 41.03 32.51
N VAL A 201 28.62 40.46 33.73
CA VAL A 201 28.72 41.26 34.96
C VAL A 201 29.99 42.11 34.96
N VAL A 202 31.14 41.52 34.64
CA VAL A 202 32.42 42.27 34.60
C VAL A 202 32.39 43.36 33.54
N ALA A 203 31.85 43.09 32.36
CA ALA A 203 31.71 44.10 31.31
C ALA A 203 30.78 45.25 31.74
N ALA A 204 29.65 44.94 32.37
CA ALA A 204 28.72 45.93 32.90
C ALA A 204 29.37 46.78 34.01
N GLU A 205 30.13 46.18 34.92
CA GLU A 205 30.88 46.91 35.95
C GLU A 205 31.89 47.88 35.33
N GLN A 206 32.61 47.45 34.29
CA GLN A 206 33.56 48.30 33.57
C GLN A 206 32.86 49.45 32.84
N GLU A 207 31.71 49.18 32.20
CA GLU A 207 30.90 50.19 31.51
C GLU A 207 30.34 51.22 32.50
N ILE A 208 29.79 50.76 33.62
CA ILE A 208 29.32 51.64 34.71
C ILE A 208 30.46 52.51 35.24
N ALA A 209 31.65 51.93 35.47
CA ALA A 209 32.79 52.68 35.95
C ALA A 209 33.25 53.74 34.94
N ALA A 210 33.28 53.40 33.65
CA ALA A 210 33.61 54.34 32.57
C ALA A 210 32.58 55.47 32.46
N ALA A 211 31.29 55.14 32.44
CA ALA A 211 30.19 56.10 32.42
C ALA A 211 30.22 57.03 33.65
N ALA A 212 30.46 56.49 34.84
CA ALA A 212 30.57 57.28 36.06
C ALA A 212 31.78 58.21 36.06
N LYS A 213 32.91 57.80 35.46
CA LYS A 213 34.08 58.67 35.28
C LYS A 213 33.78 59.79 34.27
N GLN A 214 33.09 59.48 33.18
CA GLN A 214 32.67 60.46 32.19
C GLN A 214 31.70 61.48 32.80
N ALA A 215 30.64 61.03 33.48
CA ALA A 215 29.67 61.90 34.13
C ALA A 215 30.33 62.82 35.18
N ARG A 216 31.28 62.31 35.97
CA ARG A 216 32.06 63.15 36.90
C ARG A 216 32.87 64.23 36.20
N ARG A 217 33.48 63.91 35.05
CA ARG A 217 34.23 64.88 34.26
C ARG A 217 33.32 65.97 33.69
N GLU A 218 32.18 65.57 33.13
CA GLU A 218 31.16 66.48 32.60
C GLU A 218 30.63 67.43 33.69
N LEU A 219 30.30 66.90 34.87
CA LEU A 219 29.88 67.70 36.03
C LEU A 219 30.96 68.68 36.49
N THR A 220 32.23 68.26 36.49
CA THR A 220 33.36 69.12 36.89
C THR A 220 33.52 70.28 35.90
N THR A 221 33.47 70.00 34.60
CA THR A 221 33.54 71.03 33.55
C THR A 221 32.37 72.00 33.64
N HIS A 222 31.14 71.50 33.75
CA HIS A 222 29.95 72.34 33.88
C HIS A 222 29.99 73.23 35.14
N THR A 223 30.49 72.68 36.25
CA THR A 223 30.66 73.45 37.50
C THR A 223 31.73 74.52 37.36
N ALA A 224 32.84 74.23 36.68
CA ALA A 224 33.88 75.21 36.38
C ALA A 224 33.35 76.36 35.49
N ASP A 225 32.54 76.03 34.49
CA ASP A 225 31.90 77.02 33.61
C ASP A 225 30.93 77.93 34.38
N LEU A 226 30.11 77.35 35.27
CA LEU A 226 29.23 78.13 36.16
C LEU A 226 30.02 79.02 37.12
N ALA A 227 31.07 78.50 37.74
CA ALA A 227 31.93 79.27 38.64
C ALA A 227 32.59 80.44 37.91
N LEU A 228 33.05 80.23 36.68
CA LEU A 228 33.62 81.29 35.83
C LEU A 228 32.57 82.34 35.44
N ALA A 229 31.34 81.91 35.11
CA ALA A 229 30.24 82.82 34.82
C ALA A 229 29.90 83.71 36.04
N LEU A 230 29.82 83.12 37.24
CA LEU A 230 29.59 83.86 38.49
C LEU A 230 30.76 84.79 38.83
N ALA A 231 32.01 84.33 38.66
CA ALA A 231 33.19 85.16 38.88
C ALA A 231 33.22 86.37 37.94
N ARG A 232 32.91 86.19 36.65
CA ARG A 232 32.78 87.29 35.68
C ARG A 232 31.73 88.32 36.10
N GLN A 233 30.62 87.87 36.69
CA GLN A 233 29.57 88.77 37.19
C GLN A 233 30.00 89.51 38.46
N GLN A 234 30.81 88.88 39.32
CA GLN A 234 31.26 89.44 40.59
C GLN A 234 32.48 90.38 40.44
N ILE A 235 33.32 90.18 39.43
CA ILE A 235 34.49 91.03 39.14
C ILE A 235 33.99 92.41 38.69
N ASN A 236 34.19 93.41 39.55
CA ASN A 236 33.99 94.83 39.23
C ASN A 236 35.37 95.50 39.25
N VAL A 237 35.85 95.94 38.09
CA VAL A 237 37.19 96.53 37.97
C VAL A 237 37.11 98.03 38.21
N ASP A 238 37.56 98.46 39.39
CA ASP A 238 37.74 99.87 39.71
C ASP A 238 39.15 100.36 39.31
N SER A 239 39.32 101.69 39.23
CA SER A 239 40.57 102.31 38.76
C SER A 239 41.78 102.00 39.65
N ASN A 240 41.59 101.72 40.95
CA ASN A 240 42.69 101.37 41.85
C ASN A 240 43.15 99.93 41.59
N THR A 241 42.21 99.00 41.44
CA THR A 241 42.51 97.58 41.13
C THR A 241 43.28 97.44 39.81
N ASP A 242 42.93 98.22 38.79
CA ASP A 242 43.63 98.20 37.48
C ASP A 242 45.12 98.61 37.61
N GLN A 243 45.41 99.68 38.35
CA GLN A 243 46.80 100.13 38.59
C GLN A 243 47.62 99.07 39.33
N VAL A 244 47.02 98.38 40.31
CA VAL A 244 47.66 97.29 41.04
C VAL A 244 47.96 96.11 40.10
N LEU A 245 47.02 95.75 39.21
CA LEU A 245 47.22 94.68 38.22
C LEU A 245 48.37 95.00 37.26
N VAL A 246 48.42 96.22 36.70
CA VAL A 246 49.48 96.66 35.79
C VAL A 246 50.84 96.64 36.47
N ARG A 247 50.94 97.15 37.71
CA ARG A 247 52.18 97.12 38.48
C ARG A 247 52.64 95.69 38.78
N THR A 248 51.72 94.80 39.14
CA THR A 248 52.03 93.41 39.47
C THR A 248 52.46 92.61 38.23
N PHE A 249 51.83 92.86 37.08
CA PHE A 249 52.19 92.26 35.80
C PHE A 249 53.57 92.76 35.33
N ALA A 250 53.81 94.07 35.40
CA ALA A 250 55.11 94.65 35.11
C ALA A 250 56.22 94.08 36.03
N ALA A 251 55.93 93.89 37.32
CA ALA A 251 56.86 93.25 38.26
C ALA A 251 57.15 91.79 37.90
N LYS A 252 56.15 91.00 37.44
CA LYS A 252 56.36 89.63 36.96
C LYS A 252 57.20 89.56 35.69
N LEU A 253 57.02 90.49 34.76
CA LEU A 253 57.85 90.59 33.55
C LEU A 253 59.27 91.08 33.85
N ALA A 254 59.43 91.90 34.90
CA ALA A 254 60.72 92.38 35.35
C ALA A 254 61.53 91.35 36.16
N VAL A 255 60.94 90.21 36.54
CA VAL A 255 61.66 89.05 37.09
C VAL A 255 62.04 88.14 35.92
N PRO A 256 63.29 88.21 35.40
CA PRO A 256 63.76 87.25 34.41
C PRO A 256 63.75 85.83 35.01
N ALA A 257 63.46 84.85 34.16
CA ALA A 257 63.57 83.41 34.45
C ALA A 257 65.04 82.98 34.68
N SER A 258 65.71 83.57 35.67
CA SER A 258 67.09 83.31 36.01
C SER A 258 67.19 82.53 37.32
N ARG A 259 67.65 81.27 37.16
CA ARG A 259 68.26 80.31 38.10
C ARG A 259 67.36 79.42 38.95
N LYS A 260 67.30 78.15 38.52
CA LYS A 260 67.62 76.93 39.32
C LYS A 260 67.80 75.79 38.30
N ASP A 261 68.94 75.66 37.64
CA ASP A 261 70.17 74.97 38.08
C ASP A 261 69.92 73.62 38.77
N ASP A 262 70.57 72.62 38.17
CA ASP A 262 70.74 71.22 38.53
C ASP A 262 70.90 70.92 40.04
N ASP A 263 70.14 69.91 40.49
CA ASP A 263 70.45 69.00 41.61
C ASP A 263 69.45 67.84 41.43
N GLY A 264 69.77 66.57 41.18
CA GLY A 264 70.93 65.75 41.48
C GLY A 264 70.35 64.37 41.86
N GLY A 265 70.92 63.27 41.35
CA GLY A 265 70.66 61.92 41.86
C GLY A 265 69.72 61.04 41.01
N LYS A 266 70.19 60.15 40.14
CA LYS A 266 70.97 58.91 40.41
C LYS A 266 70.07 57.74 40.86
N ASP A 267 69.99 56.76 39.97
CA ASP A 267 69.93 55.32 40.16
C ASP A 267 68.84 54.71 41.08
N GLY A 268 68.01 53.83 40.50
CA GLY A 268 67.20 52.89 41.28
C GLY A 268 66.23 52.07 40.45
N ARG A 269 66.75 50.97 39.88
CA ARG A 269 66.09 49.71 39.48
C ARG A 269 64.57 49.68 39.28
#